data_AF-A0A1E5V8J5-F1
#
_entry.id   AF-A0A1E5V8J5-F1
#
_cell.length_a   1.000
_cell.length_b   1.000
_cell.length_c   1.000
_cell.angle_alpha   90.00
_cell.angle_beta   90.00
_cell.angle_gamma   90.00
#
_symmetry.space_group_name_H-M   'P 1'
#
loop_
_entity.id
_entity.type
_entity.pdbx_description
1 polymer ?
#
loop_
_entity_poly.entity_id
_entity_poly.type
_entity_poly.pdbx_seq_one_letter_code
_entity_poly.pdbx_strand_id
1 'polypeptide(L)'
;MLVLLRSLKDAGLTGVKVLWTFFERRVQPLVARVHPLFRYTGTDDPTRTSRGVLGPGEVRSHVWAVIKQAKNAEDDIVELDRHEAGLAPELATKQEGHDPVVVSLLPLRVFCSPRPLL
;
A
#
# COMPACT_ATOMS: atom_id res chain seq x y z
N MET A 1 25.61 7.79 -4.90
CA MET A 1 24.30 7.08 -4.86
C MET A 1 23.66 6.96 -6.25
N LEU A 2 23.47 8.06 -7.00
CA LEU A 2 22.83 8.04 -8.33
C LEU A 2 23.57 7.20 -9.38
N VAL A 3 24.91 7.16 -9.33
CA VAL A 3 25.74 6.31 -10.22
C VAL A 3 25.41 4.82 -10.03
N LEU A 4 25.28 4.36 -8.79
CA LEU A 4 24.94 2.97 -8.48
C LEU A 4 23.52 2.62 -8.95
N LEU A 5 22.56 3.52 -8.74
CA LEU A 5 21.19 3.32 -9.23
C LEU A 5 21.13 3.23 -10.76
N ARG A 6 21.94 4.03 -11.47
CA ARG A 6 22.06 3.96 -12.93
C ARG A 6 22.57 2.58 -13.34
N SER A 7 23.67 2.10 -12.75
CA SER A 7 24.21 0.77 -13.05
C SER A 7 23.18 -0.35 -12.77
N LEU A 8 22.37 -0.23 -11.72
CA LEU A 8 21.30 -1.19 -11.44
C LEU A 8 20.18 -1.15 -12.48
N LYS A 9 19.79 0.06 -12.94
CA LYS A 9 18.82 0.21 -14.02
C LYS A 9 19.34 -0.35 -15.33
N ASP A 10 20.61 -0.11 -15.66
CA ASP A 10 21.28 -0.64 -16.84
C ASP A 10 21.36 -2.18 -16.78
N ALA A 11 21.51 -2.75 -15.57
CA ALA A 11 21.40 -4.18 -15.31
C ALA A 11 19.95 -4.72 -15.29
N GLY A 12 18.96 -3.90 -15.65
CA GLY A 12 17.56 -4.30 -15.78
C GLY A 12 16.77 -4.28 -14.47
N LEU A 13 17.13 -3.43 -13.50
CA LEU A 13 16.25 -3.13 -12.37
C LEU A 13 15.05 -2.31 -12.86
N THR A 14 13.86 -2.89 -12.73
CA THR A 14 12.58 -2.25 -13.08
C THR A 14 11.68 -2.14 -11.87
N GLY A 15 10.65 -1.28 -11.94
CA GLY A 15 9.62 -1.19 -10.90
C GLY A 15 8.93 -2.53 -10.63
N VAL A 16 8.78 -3.37 -11.66
CA VAL A 16 8.21 -4.72 -11.53
C VAL A 16 9.06 -5.60 -10.62
N LYS A 17 10.40 -5.60 -10.78
CA LYS A 17 11.31 -6.39 -9.92
C LYS A 17 11.30 -5.87 -8.48
N VAL A 18 11.20 -4.55 -8.31
CA VAL A 18 11.07 -3.92 -6.99
C VAL A 18 9.77 -4.36 -6.31
N LEU A 19 8.65 -4.28 -7.02
CA LEU A 19 7.33 -4.68 -6.51
C LEU A 19 7.28 -6.18 -6.20
N TRP A 20 7.85 -7.02 -7.07
CA TRP A 20 8.00 -8.45 -6.84
C TRP A 20 8.71 -8.72 -5.51
N THR A 21 9.83 -8.04 -5.27
CA THR A 21 10.61 -8.19 -4.03
C THR A 21 9.78 -7.81 -2.80
N PHE A 22 8.95 -6.77 -2.86
CA PHE A 22 8.08 -6.40 -1.74
C PHE A 22 7.04 -7.47 -1.43
N PHE A 23 6.40 -8.05 -2.45
CA PHE A 23 5.40 -9.11 -2.25
C PHE A 23 6.03 -10.42 -1.77
N GLU A 24 7.13 -10.85 -2.39
CA GLU A 24 7.85 -12.06 -2.00
C GLU A 24 8.33 -11.99 -0.54
N ARG A 25 8.85 -10.84 -0.12
CA ARG A 25 9.27 -10.60 1.27
C ARG A 25 8.13 -10.20 2.20
N ARG A 26 6.91 -10.00 1.69
CA ARG A 26 5.72 -9.58 2.46
C ARG A 26 5.92 -8.25 3.21
N VAL A 27 6.67 -7.33 2.62
CA VAL A 27 6.99 -6.02 3.22
C VAL A 27 6.21 -4.91 2.53
N GLN A 28 5.48 -4.11 3.31
CA GLN A 28 4.73 -2.96 2.78
C GLN A 28 5.67 -1.80 2.38
N PRO A 29 5.56 -1.24 1.16
CA PRO A 29 6.36 -0.08 0.70
C PRO A 29 6.13 1.17 1.54
N LEU A 30 4.89 1.45 1.91
CA LEU A 30 4.47 2.74 2.48
C LEU A 30 4.40 2.74 4.02
N VAL A 31 4.65 1.61 4.67
CA VAL A 31 4.64 1.53 6.13
C VAL A 31 6.05 1.79 6.66
N ALA A 32 6.15 2.54 7.77
CA ALA A 32 7.42 2.77 8.46
C ALA A 32 8.05 1.43 8.85
N ARG A 33 9.35 1.28 8.55
CA ARG A 33 10.08 0.03 8.77
C ARG A 33 11.12 0.24 9.86
N VAL A 34 11.29 -0.77 10.71
CA VAL A 34 12.33 -0.77 11.75
C VAL A 34 13.75 -0.79 11.16
N HIS A 35 13.91 -1.34 9.94
CA HIS A 35 15.13 -1.22 9.17
C HIS A 35 14.85 -1.19 7.66
N PRO A 36 15.79 -0.66 6.85
CA PRO A 36 15.70 -0.73 5.40
C PRO A 36 15.59 -2.16 4.86
N LEU A 37 14.98 -2.32 3.68
CA LEU A 37 14.73 -3.64 3.06
C LEU A 37 16.03 -4.41 2.72
N PHE A 38 17.14 -3.71 2.50
CA PHE A 38 18.42 -4.38 2.24
C PHE A 38 18.97 -5.12 3.47
N ARG A 39 18.46 -4.83 4.67
CA ARG A 39 18.80 -5.54 5.93
C ARG A 39 17.80 -6.65 6.26
N TYR A 40 16.98 -7.05 5.30
CA TYR A 40 15.95 -8.06 5.51
C TYR A 40 16.53 -9.40 5.96
N THR A 41 16.00 -9.98 7.03
CA THR A 41 16.54 -11.16 7.71
C THR A 41 15.78 -12.46 7.44
N GLY A 42 14.69 -12.43 6.66
CA GLY A 42 13.93 -13.63 6.29
C GLY A 42 12.51 -13.66 6.88
N THR A 43 11.99 -14.86 7.13
CA THR A 43 10.59 -15.08 7.55
C THR A 43 10.23 -14.52 8.92
N ASP A 44 11.22 -14.42 9.81
CA ASP A 44 11.06 -13.87 11.16
C ASP A 44 11.38 -12.37 11.24
N ASP A 45 11.60 -11.74 10.08
CA ASP A 45 11.89 -10.32 10.01
C ASP A 45 10.70 -9.47 10.48
N PRO A 46 10.91 -8.53 11.42
CA PRO A 46 9.83 -7.72 12.01
C PRO A 46 9.19 -6.74 11.02
N THR A 47 9.82 -6.48 9.87
CA THR A 47 9.25 -5.66 8.79
C THR A 47 8.24 -6.43 7.94
N ARG A 48 8.09 -7.75 8.15
CA ARG A 48 7.09 -8.55 7.46
C ARG A 48 5.70 -8.29 8.00
N THR A 49 4.77 -8.15 7.08
CA THR A 49 3.32 -8.08 7.38
C THR A 49 2.76 -9.46 7.71
N SER A 50 3.42 -10.54 7.29
CA SER A 50 2.95 -11.92 7.46
C SER A 50 4.11 -12.92 7.38
N ARG A 51 4.05 -13.97 8.21
CA ARG A 51 4.97 -15.11 8.17
C ARG A 51 4.77 -16.02 6.97
N GLY A 52 3.56 -16.05 6.40
CA GLY A 52 3.24 -16.88 5.23
C GLY A 52 4.11 -16.50 4.03
N VAL A 53 4.69 -17.51 3.38
CA VAL A 53 5.45 -17.37 2.14
C VAL A 53 4.48 -17.49 0.98
N LEU A 54 4.60 -16.59 0.00
CA LEU A 54 3.80 -16.65 -1.21
C LEU A 54 4.51 -17.50 -2.26
N GLY A 55 3.75 -18.34 -2.94
CA GLY A 55 4.22 -19.03 -4.13
C GLY A 55 4.47 -18.06 -5.29
N PRO A 56 5.33 -18.40 -6.27
CA PRO A 56 5.62 -17.52 -7.41
C PRO A 56 4.38 -17.08 -8.20
N GLY A 57 3.37 -17.95 -8.30
CA GLY A 57 2.09 -17.63 -8.95
C GLY A 57 1.28 -16.56 -8.21
N GLU A 58 1.27 -16.61 -6.88
CA GLU A 58 0.58 -15.62 -6.05
C GLU A 58 1.29 -14.27 -6.09
N VAL A 59 2.63 -14.27 -5.99
CA VAL A 59 3.43 -13.05 -6.16
C VAL A 59 3.14 -12.40 -7.51
N ARG A 60 3.13 -13.19 -8.58
CA ARG A 60 2.77 -12.71 -9.93
C ARG A 60 1.37 -12.09 -9.96
N SER A 61 0.38 -12.74 -9.35
CA SER A 61 -1.00 -12.23 -9.29
C SER A 61 -1.09 -10.90 -8.56
N HIS A 62 -0.38 -10.72 -7.44
CA HIS A 62 -0.33 -9.45 -6.72
C HIS A 62 0.37 -8.35 -7.51
N VAL A 63 1.52 -8.64 -8.13
CA VAL A 63 2.24 -7.68 -8.99
C VAL A 63 1.35 -7.24 -10.15
N TRP A 64 0.64 -8.18 -10.77
CA TRP A 64 -0.29 -7.89 -11.86
C TRP A 64 -1.46 -7.01 -11.42
N ALA A 65 -2.02 -7.24 -10.23
CA ALA A 65 -3.11 -6.44 -9.70
C ALA A 65 -2.71 -4.97 -9.53
N VAL A 66 -1.51 -4.70 -8.97
CA VAL A 66 -1.00 -3.33 -8.81
C VAL A 66 -0.73 -2.66 -10.16
N ILE A 67 -0.15 -3.38 -11.13
CA ILE A 67 0.11 -2.84 -12.47
C ILE A 67 -1.22 -2.47 -13.16
N LYS A 68 -2.25 -3.32 -13.02
CA LYS A 68 -3.59 -3.01 -13.53
C LYS A 68 -4.19 -1.79 -12.84
N GLN A 69 -4.09 -1.71 -11.52
CA GLN A 69 -4.60 -0.57 -10.77
C GLN A 69 -3.93 0.73 -11.21
N ALA A 70 -2.61 0.72 -11.41
CA ALA A 70 -1.88 1.90 -11.89
C ALA A 70 -2.28 2.35 -13.30
N LYS A 71 -2.79 1.44 -14.15
CA LYS A 71 -3.32 1.72 -15.50
C LYS A 71 -4.80 2.13 -15.53
N ASN A 72 -5.44 2.13 -14.37
CA ASN A 72 -6.80 2.63 -14.21
C ASN A 72 -6.80 3.90 -13.35
N ALA A 73 -5.63 4.33 -12.87
CA ALA A 73 -5.47 5.47 -11.97
C ALA A 73 -5.51 6.82 -12.72
N GLU A 74 -5.66 6.80 -14.04
CA GLU A 74 -5.81 8.00 -14.86
C GLU A 74 -7.04 8.80 -14.43
N ASP A 75 -8.16 8.14 -14.12
CA ASP A 75 -9.36 8.80 -13.61
C ASP A 75 -9.12 9.40 -12.22
N ASP A 76 -8.39 8.70 -11.35
CA ASP A 76 -8.01 9.16 -10.00
C ASP A 76 -7.11 10.41 -10.06
N ILE A 77 -6.21 10.51 -11.05
CA ILE A 77 -5.34 11.68 -11.23
C ILE A 77 -6.17 12.91 -11.61
N VAL A 78 -7.16 12.76 -12.50
CA VAL A 78 -8.04 13.87 -12.88
C VAL A 78 -8.87 14.35 -11.69
N GLU A 79 -9.32 13.44 -10.81
CA GLU A 79 -9.98 13.81 -9.56
C GLU A 79 -9.03 14.55 -8.60
N LEU A 80 -7.79 14.08 -8.48
CA LEU A 80 -6.76 14.71 -7.65
C LEU A 80 -6.44 16.15 -8.10
N ASP A 81 -6.31 16.37 -9.41
CA ASP A 81 -6.07 17.71 -9.99
C ASP A 81 -7.22 18.67 -9.71
N ARG A 82 -8.47 18.20 -9.74
CA ARG A 82 -9.64 19.01 -9.37
C ARG A 82 -9.59 19.42 -7.90
N HIS A 83 -9.25 18.48 -7.02
CA HIS A 83 -9.09 18.75 -5.60
C HIS A 83 -7.97 19.75 -5.31
N GLU A 84 -6.82 19.64 -6.01
CA GLU A 84 -5.73 20.61 -5.90
C GLU A 84 -6.15 22.01 -6.38
N ALA A 85 -6.93 22.08 -7.46
CA ALA A 85 -7.51 23.32 -7.97
C ALA A 85 -8.62 23.93 -7.08
N GLY A 86 -8.98 23.28 -5.97
CA GLY A 86 -10.06 23.71 -5.08
C GLY A 86 -11.45 23.56 -5.69
N LEU A 87 -11.58 22.77 -6.77
CA LEU A 87 -12.86 22.42 -7.36
C LEU A 87 -13.49 21.34 -6.49
N ALA A 88 -14.70 21.61 -5.99
CA ALA A 88 -15.43 20.62 -5.21
C ALA A 88 -15.60 19.33 -6.04
N PRO A 89 -15.42 18.14 -5.46
CA PRO A 89 -15.77 16.91 -6.15
C PRO A 89 -17.25 17.00 -6.54
N GLU A 90 -17.57 16.64 -7.77
CA GLU A 90 -18.95 16.57 -8.21
C GLU A 90 -19.60 15.46 -7.39
N LEU A 91 -20.28 15.85 -6.30
CA LEU A 91 -21.11 14.94 -5.54
C LEU A 91 -22.25 14.54 -6.47
N ALA A 92 -22.05 13.45 -7.20
CA ALA A 92 -23.12 12.78 -7.90
C ALA A 92 -24.25 12.60 -6.89
N THR A 93 -25.35 13.28 -7.12
CA THR A 93 -26.55 13.30 -6.29
C THR A 93 -27.14 11.90 -6.25
N LYS A 94 -26.59 11.02 -5.41
CA LYS A 94 -27.25 9.79 -4.98
C LYS A 94 -28.00 10.08 -3.68
N GLN A 95 -28.93 11.03 -3.78
CA GLN A 95 -29.91 11.35 -2.75
C GLN A 95 -31.28 11.02 -3.34
N GLU A 96 -31.61 9.73 -3.38
CA GLU A 96 -33.01 9.32 -3.44
C GLU A 96 -33.19 8.22 -2.39
N GLY A 97 -33.69 8.63 -1.22
CA GLY A 97 -34.24 7.77 -0.19
C GLY A 97 -33.22 7.07 0.72
N HIS A 98 -32.63 7.79 1.68
CA HIS A 98 -32.27 7.14 2.94
C HIS A 98 -32.47 8.08 4.14
N ASP A 99 -33.48 7.74 4.93
CA ASP A 99 -33.85 8.30 6.24
C ASP A 99 -32.65 8.30 7.21
N PRO A 100 -32.30 9.42 7.87
CA PRO A 100 -31.11 9.49 8.70
C PRO A 100 -31.37 8.82 10.05
N VAL A 101 -30.99 7.55 10.17
CA VAL A 101 -30.72 6.98 11.49
C VAL A 101 -29.46 7.66 12.02
N VAL A 102 -29.64 8.48 13.04
CA VAL A 102 -28.59 9.09 13.86
C VAL A 102 -27.65 7.98 14.35
N VAL A 103 -26.52 7.77 13.67
CA VAL A 103 -25.44 6.94 14.18
C VAL A 103 -24.57 7.84 15.05
N SER A 104 -24.86 7.77 16.34
CA SER A 104 -24.09 8.35 17.44
C SER A 104 -22.59 8.10 17.23
N LEU A 105 -21.80 9.19 17.19
CA LEU A 105 -20.34 9.16 17.18
C LEU A 105 -19.83 8.56 18.49
N LEU A 106 -19.66 7.24 18.54
CA LEU A 106 -18.88 6.58 19.58
C LEU A 106 -17.41 6.52 19.14
N PRO A 107 -16.47 6.81 20.06
CA PRO A 107 -15.07 7.06 19.70
C PRO A 107 -14.35 5.77 19.28
N LEU A 108 -13.48 5.93 18.29
CA LEU A 108 -12.48 4.94 17.85
C LEU A 108 -11.82 4.27 19.07
N ARG A 109 -12.16 3.00 19.29
CA ARG A 109 -11.45 2.17 20.28
C ARG A 109 -10.00 1.99 19.82
N VAL A 110 -9.11 2.72 20.49
CA VAL A 110 -7.69 2.44 20.59
C VAL A 110 -7.52 1.01 21.10
N PHE A 111 -7.00 0.11 20.26
CA PHE A 111 -6.49 -1.19 20.73
C PHE A 111 -5.11 -0.98 21.38
N CYS A 112 -5.10 -0.56 22.65
CA CYS A 112 -3.97 -0.80 23.53
C CYS A 112 -4.20 -2.15 24.22
N SER A 113 -3.39 -3.15 23.88
CA SER A 113 -3.27 -4.36 24.70
C SER A 113 -2.44 -4.04 25.96
N PRO A 114 -2.88 -4.40 27.17
CA PRO A 114 -2.02 -4.36 28.35
C PRO A 114 -1.16 -5.64 28.38
N ARG A 115 0.17 -5.47 28.36
CA ARG A 115 1.11 -6.53 28.80
C ARG A 115 0.94 -6.74 30.31
N PRO A 116 0.77 -7.98 30.80
CA PRO A 116 0.84 -8.24 32.23
C PRO A 116 2.30 -8.24 32.70
N LEU A 117 2.54 -7.51 33.79
CA LEU A 117 3.77 -7.57 34.58
C LEU A 117 3.75 -8.85 35.42
N LEU A 118 4.77 -9.68 35.27
CA LEU A 118 5.33 -10.52 36.31
C LEU A 118 6.84 -10.40 36.23
#